data_AF-A0A381W1D6-F1
#
_entry.id   AF-A0A381W1D6-F1
#
_cell.length_a   1.000
_cell.length_b   1.000
_cell.length_c   1.000
_cell.angle_alpha   90.00
_cell.angle_beta   90.00
_cell.angle_gamma   90.00
#
_symmetry.space_group_name_H-M   'P 1'
#
loop_
_entity.id
_entity.type
_entity.pdbx_description
1 polymer ?
#
loop_
_entity_poly.entity_id
_entity_poly.type
_entity_poly.pdbx_seq_one_letter_code
_entity_poly.pdbx_strand_id
1 'polypeptide(L)'
;MTFESNHILDFANNYEFPEYSDQDGFHKVVAFGDESHKCPIYVTQVPPCTAGCPAGEDIRGYHNLLTGVEKSDNKWDAAWYRIVETNPFPAIMGRICPHPCESTCQRQHREESIAINAVEHAIGEHGIEAELKLHPAGEDTGKHVAVIGAGPAGLSVAYQLRRKGHAVTIYDFNEKPGGMMLYGIMGYRVERSVLEAEVNKIIDLGIEMKMGVRVGTDISLEQLEKDYDAVFIGVGAQIGRKLPISGFSNRPQTTNAIDFLRAYEIHGDDFIIGKKVMVIGDGNVAMDVARLARRMGSESTILSAVPREDMNCYPDEFDDAIEEGANIEYLTG
;
A
#
# COMPACT_ATOMS: atom_id res chain seq x y z
N MET A 1 48.49 16.59 -14.18
CA MET A 1 47.04 16.85 -14.10
C MET A 1 46.72 17.10 -12.65
N THR A 2 46.60 18.37 -12.28
CA THR A 2 46.00 18.78 -11.01
C THR A 2 44.51 18.48 -11.12
N PHE A 3 44.04 17.48 -10.39
CA PHE A 3 42.61 17.24 -10.27
C PHE A 3 42.02 18.39 -9.47
N GLU A 4 41.07 19.12 -10.05
CA GLU A 4 40.24 20.05 -9.30
C GLU A 4 39.51 19.24 -8.23
N SER A 5 39.77 19.59 -6.97
CA SER A 5 39.12 18.95 -5.84
C SER A 5 37.62 19.23 -5.89
N ASN A 6 36.84 18.19 -5.62
CA ASN A 6 35.39 18.31 -5.56
C ASN A 6 35.04 19.22 -4.37
N HIS A 7 34.37 20.34 -4.63
CA HIS A 7 33.95 21.32 -3.63
C HIS A 7 33.13 20.70 -2.48
N ILE A 8 32.43 19.59 -2.72
CA ILE A 8 31.71 18.83 -1.68
C ILE A 8 32.69 18.06 -0.79
N LEU A 9 33.75 17.46 -1.36
CA LEU A 9 34.78 16.75 -0.60
C LEU A 9 35.66 17.73 0.20
N ASP A 10 35.96 18.90 -0.35
CA ASP A 10 36.70 19.94 0.37
C ASP A 10 35.90 20.51 1.54
N PHE A 11 34.59 20.68 1.37
CA PHE A 11 33.70 21.04 2.46
C PHE A 11 33.70 19.95 3.54
N ALA A 12 33.50 18.68 3.17
CA ALA A 12 33.44 17.58 4.14
C ALA A 12 34.76 17.36 4.89
N ASN A 13 35.91 17.51 4.23
CA ASN A 13 37.23 17.28 4.84
C ASN A 13 37.71 18.45 5.70
N ASN A 14 37.26 19.67 5.41
CA ASN A 14 37.68 20.88 6.13
C ASN A 14 36.56 21.48 6.99
N TYR A 15 35.44 20.77 7.17
CA TYR A 15 34.37 21.21 8.05
C TYR A 15 34.82 21.11 9.50
N GLU A 16 35.19 22.24 10.08
CA GLU A 16 35.37 22.35 11.52
C GLU A 16 33.98 22.32 12.17
N PHE A 17 33.68 21.21 12.84
CA PHE A 17 32.50 21.16 13.70
C PHE A 17 32.63 22.29 14.75
N PRO A 18 31.57 23.08 14.96
CA PRO A 18 31.57 24.05 16.04
C PRO A 18 31.87 23.34 17.35
N GLU A 19 32.53 24.05 18.26
CA GLU A 19 32.81 23.55 19.61
C GLU A 19 31.52 22.98 20.21
N TYR A 20 31.60 21.78 20.79
CA TYR A 20 30.46 21.15 21.44
C TYR A 20 29.83 22.16 22.41
N SER A 21 28.63 22.57 22.06
CA SER A 21 27.76 23.40 22.89
C SER A 21 26.63 22.48 23.31
N ASP A 22 26.45 22.34 24.63
CA ASP A 22 25.16 21.88 25.13
C ASP A 22 24.13 22.86 24.56
N GLN A 23 23.38 22.43 23.55
CA GLN A 23 22.13 23.11 23.28
C GLN A 23 21.33 22.97 24.57
N ASP A 24 21.16 24.09 25.28
CA ASP A 24 20.18 24.23 26.34
C ASP A 24 18.81 23.94 25.70
N GLY A 25 18.50 22.65 25.63
CA GLY A 25 17.23 22.13 25.19
C GLY A 25 16.19 22.83 26.03
N PHE A 26 15.22 23.45 25.34
CA PHE A 26 14.08 24.17 25.89
C PHE A 26 13.84 23.76 27.33
N HIS A 27 14.21 24.66 28.26
CA HIS A 27 14.03 24.48 29.68
C HIS A 27 12.73 23.72 29.91
N LYS A 28 12.84 22.53 30.53
CA LYS A 28 11.72 21.84 31.15
C LYS A 28 10.75 22.91 31.65
N VAL A 29 9.52 22.91 31.14
CA VAL A 29 8.45 23.61 31.83
C VAL A 29 8.26 22.86 33.13
N VAL A 30 9.08 23.20 34.12
CA VAL A 30 8.75 22.97 35.51
C VAL A 30 7.84 24.14 35.82
N ALA A 31 6.54 23.92 35.66
CA ALA A 31 5.55 24.87 36.17
C ALA A 31 5.69 24.88 37.69
N PHE A 32 6.53 25.77 38.21
CA PHE A 32 6.52 26.16 39.61
C PHE A 32 5.65 27.41 39.71
N GLY A 33 4.49 27.25 40.33
CA GLY A 33 3.50 28.32 40.48
C GLY A 33 2.36 28.27 39.47
N ASP A 34 1.38 29.13 39.70
CA ASP A 34 0.12 29.32 38.98
C ASP A 34 0.19 30.43 37.91
N GLU A 35 1.37 31.04 37.71
CA GLU A 35 1.57 32.17 36.79
C GLU A 35 2.74 31.93 35.80
N SER A 36 2.54 32.35 34.54
CA SER A 36 3.55 32.35 33.48
C SER A 36 3.58 33.71 32.78
N HIS A 37 4.76 34.32 32.66
CA HIS A 37 4.97 35.55 31.90
C HIS A 37 5.03 35.31 30.37
N LYS A 38 4.97 34.05 29.94
CA LYS A 38 4.87 33.65 28.53
C LYS A 38 3.43 33.29 28.22
N CYS A 39 2.87 33.92 27.18
CA CYS A 39 1.58 33.53 26.62
C CYS A 39 1.76 32.21 25.85
N PRO A 40 1.04 31.13 26.18
CA PRO A 40 1.09 29.90 25.40
C PRO A 40 0.57 30.18 23.98
N ILE A 41 1.39 29.83 22.98
CA ILE A 41 0.99 29.83 21.59
C ILE A 41 0.54 28.43 21.22
N TYR A 42 -0.68 28.32 20.68
CA TYR A 42 -1.16 27.07 20.13
C TYR A 42 -0.46 26.81 18.80
N VAL A 43 0.40 25.79 18.77
CA VAL A 43 1.04 25.30 17.56
C VAL A 43 0.29 24.07 17.09
N THR A 44 -0.27 24.12 15.89
CA THR A 44 -0.86 22.95 15.26
C THR A 44 0.26 21.98 14.87
N GLN A 45 0.24 20.79 15.45
CA GLN A 45 1.13 19.70 15.07
C GLN A 45 0.35 18.59 14.38
N VAL A 46 1.00 17.91 13.44
CA VAL A 46 0.45 16.72 12.78
C VAL A 46 0.43 15.58 13.81
N PRO A 47 -0.71 14.90 14.02
CA PRO A 47 -0.76 13.73 14.89
C PRO A 47 0.22 12.65 14.41
N PRO A 48 0.97 11.97 15.31
CA PRO A 48 1.95 10.97 14.91
C PRO A 48 1.38 9.81 14.08
N CYS A 49 0.12 9.43 14.32
CA CYS A 49 -0.56 8.42 13.49
C CYS A 49 -0.72 8.91 12.04
N THR A 50 -1.20 10.15 11.83
CA THR A 50 -1.30 10.76 10.49
C THR A 50 0.07 10.90 9.84
N ALA A 51 1.09 11.33 10.59
CA ALA A 51 2.46 11.42 10.08
C ALA A 51 3.04 10.04 9.71
N GLY A 52 2.65 8.99 10.42
CA GLY A 52 3.03 7.61 10.16
C GLY A 52 2.24 6.93 9.04
N CYS A 53 1.16 7.55 8.54
CA CYS A 53 0.35 7.01 7.45
C CYS A 53 0.92 7.42 6.09
N PRO A 54 1.41 6.48 5.26
CA PRO A 54 1.94 6.82 3.93
C PRO A 54 0.89 7.39 2.98
N ALA A 55 -0.39 7.04 3.18
CA ALA A 55 -1.50 7.58 2.41
C ALA A 55 -1.92 9.00 2.86
N GLY A 56 -1.33 9.53 3.94
CA GLY A 56 -1.60 10.88 4.43
C GLY A 56 -2.99 11.07 5.03
N GLU A 57 -3.62 10.01 5.53
CA GLU A 57 -4.98 10.06 6.07
C GLU A 57 -5.10 10.92 7.34
N ASP A 58 -6.21 11.64 7.45
CA ASP A 58 -6.59 12.36 8.68
C ASP A 58 -7.22 11.41 9.70
N ILE A 59 -6.37 10.55 10.26
CA ILE A 59 -6.73 9.52 11.26
C ILE A 59 -7.45 10.13 12.44
N ARG A 60 -6.89 11.19 13.02
CA ARG A 60 -7.53 11.89 14.14
C ARG A 60 -8.88 12.46 13.73
N GLY A 61 -9.01 13.00 12.51
CA GLY A 61 -10.23 13.55 11.98
C GLY A 61 -11.38 12.56 11.93
N TYR A 62 -11.19 11.40 11.29
CA TYR A 62 -12.27 10.42 11.23
C TYR A 62 -12.60 9.82 12.60
N HIS A 63 -11.62 9.67 13.52
CA HIS A 63 -11.92 9.26 14.89
C HIS A 63 -12.72 10.33 15.66
N ASN A 64 -12.43 11.61 15.46
CA ASN A 64 -13.19 12.71 16.08
C ASN A 64 -14.64 12.73 15.59
N LEU A 65 -14.89 12.43 14.32
CA LEU A 65 -16.23 12.28 13.76
C LEU A 65 -16.96 11.09 14.40
N LEU A 66 -16.33 9.91 14.45
CA LEU A 66 -16.94 8.70 15.01
C LEU A 66 -17.25 8.80 16.51
N THR A 67 -16.41 9.50 17.26
CA THR A 67 -16.57 9.76 18.71
C THR A 67 -17.47 10.96 19.02
N GLY A 68 -17.86 11.74 18.00
CA GLY A 68 -18.73 12.90 18.14
C GLY A 68 -18.07 14.13 18.77
N VAL A 69 -16.72 14.15 18.83
CA VAL A 69 -15.92 15.35 19.12
C VAL A 69 -16.12 16.37 18.00
N GLU A 70 -16.02 15.91 16.76
CA GLU A 70 -16.43 16.67 15.58
C GLU A 70 -17.88 16.31 15.24
N LYS A 71 -18.74 17.32 15.09
CA LYS A 71 -20.17 17.12 14.81
C LYS A 71 -20.42 16.93 13.32
N SER A 72 -21.29 15.97 12.98
CA SER A 72 -21.78 15.71 11.63
C SER A 72 -23.17 15.10 11.70
N ASP A 73 -23.95 15.19 10.62
CA ASP A 73 -25.30 14.61 10.55
C ASP A 73 -25.25 13.07 10.55
N ASN A 74 -24.36 12.49 9.74
CA ASN A 74 -24.02 11.08 9.77
C ASN A 74 -22.50 10.91 9.94
N LYS A 75 -22.10 10.47 11.14
CA LYS A 75 -20.69 10.30 11.52
C LYS A 75 -19.93 9.26 10.70
N TRP A 76 -20.61 8.22 10.21
CA TRP A 76 -19.99 7.15 9.43
C TRP A 76 -19.73 7.61 8.00
N ASP A 77 -20.72 8.25 7.37
CA ASP A 77 -20.54 8.86 6.04
C ASP A 77 -19.44 9.91 6.09
N ALA A 78 -19.47 10.79 7.09
CA ALA A 78 -18.46 11.85 7.25
C ALA A 78 -17.05 11.27 7.48
N ALA A 79 -16.93 10.19 8.26
CA ALA A 79 -15.66 9.50 8.46
C ALA A 79 -15.14 8.87 7.17
N TRP A 80 -16.02 8.24 6.37
CA TRP A 80 -15.67 7.69 5.07
C TRP A 80 -15.20 8.79 4.11
N TYR A 81 -15.97 9.88 4.00
CA TYR A 81 -15.60 11.04 3.19
C TYR A 81 -14.25 11.62 3.62
N ARG A 82 -13.94 11.64 4.92
CA ARG A 82 -12.64 12.09 5.43
C ARG A 82 -11.48 11.21 4.95
N ILE A 83 -11.66 9.88 4.88
CA ILE A 83 -10.60 8.97 4.40
C ILE A 83 -10.40 9.12 2.89
N VAL A 84 -11.49 9.13 2.12
CA VAL A 84 -11.41 9.20 0.65
C VAL A 84 -10.90 10.54 0.12
N GLU A 85 -10.74 11.56 0.96
CA GLU A 85 -9.98 12.75 0.59
C GLU A 85 -8.57 12.43 0.08
N THR A 86 -7.90 11.43 0.67
CA THR A 86 -6.55 11.02 0.28
C THR A 86 -6.46 9.59 -0.21
N ASN A 87 -7.20 8.65 0.41
CA ASN A 87 -7.14 7.23 0.11
C ASN A 87 -8.45 6.73 -0.56
N PRO A 88 -8.47 6.39 -1.85
CA PRO A 88 -9.68 5.89 -2.51
C PRO A 88 -9.99 4.41 -2.23
N PHE A 89 -9.24 3.74 -1.35
CA PHE A 89 -9.36 2.31 -1.05
C PHE A 89 -9.53 1.96 0.45
N PRO A 90 -10.39 2.65 1.21
CA PRO A 90 -10.52 2.38 2.65
C PRO A 90 -10.90 0.93 2.98
N ALA A 91 -11.75 0.27 2.19
CA ALA A 91 -12.18 -1.09 2.46
C ALA A 91 -11.08 -2.13 2.15
N ILE A 92 -10.32 -1.91 1.07
CA ILE A 92 -9.15 -2.75 0.76
C ILE A 92 -8.03 -2.50 1.78
N MET A 93 -7.63 -1.23 2.02
CA MET A 93 -6.54 -0.89 2.93
C MET A 93 -6.85 -1.29 4.39
N GLY A 94 -8.10 -1.17 4.82
CA GLY A 94 -8.56 -1.71 6.11
C GLY A 94 -8.29 -3.21 6.29
N ARG A 95 -8.06 -3.98 5.22
CA ARG A 95 -7.77 -5.42 5.29
C ARG A 95 -6.29 -5.79 5.15
N ILE A 96 -5.52 -5.02 4.38
CA ILE A 96 -4.15 -5.41 3.97
C ILE A 96 -3.06 -4.43 4.40
N CYS A 97 -3.43 -3.26 4.91
CA CYS A 97 -2.46 -2.27 5.35
C CYS A 97 -1.69 -2.83 6.56
N PRO A 98 -0.34 -2.75 6.57
CA PRO A 98 0.47 -3.14 7.73
C PRO A 98 0.45 -2.09 8.84
N HIS A 99 -0.52 -1.15 8.80
CA HIS A 99 -0.86 -0.18 9.83
C HIS A 99 0.34 0.49 10.55
N PRO A 100 1.31 1.07 9.82
CA PRO A 100 2.47 1.74 10.43
C PRO A 100 2.08 2.93 11.31
N CYS A 101 0.88 3.48 11.09
CA CYS A 101 0.27 4.52 11.90
C CYS A 101 -0.02 4.08 13.36
N GLU A 102 -0.21 2.79 13.61
CA GLU A 102 -0.39 2.25 14.96
C GLU A 102 0.93 2.16 15.71
N SER A 103 2.03 1.84 15.01
CA SER A 103 3.38 1.79 15.59
C SER A 103 3.89 3.15 16.06
N THR A 104 3.35 4.25 15.53
CA THR A 104 3.68 5.62 15.97
C THR A 104 2.63 6.22 16.91
N CYS A 105 1.57 5.49 17.26
CA CYS A 105 0.48 5.99 18.08
C CYS A 105 0.97 6.36 19.49
N GLN A 106 0.73 7.59 19.95
CA GLN A 106 1.16 8.01 21.30
C GLN A 106 0.47 7.22 22.43
N ARG A 107 -0.69 6.61 22.16
CA ARG A 107 -1.44 5.86 23.16
C ARG A 107 -0.69 4.60 23.64
N GLN A 108 0.22 4.06 22.83
CA GLN A 108 1.10 2.94 23.21
C GLN A 108 2.00 3.25 24.43
N HIS A 109 2.26 4.53 24.73
CA HIS A 109 3.05 4.93 25.90
C HIS A 109 2.22 5.05 27.18
N ARG A 110 0.91 4.82 27.09
CA ARG A 110 -0.03 4.81 28.21
C ARG A 110 -0.60 3.41 28.39
N GLU A 111 -1.15 2.87 27.31
CA GLU A 111 -1.79 1.56 27.22
C GLU A 111 -1.36 0.93 25.89
N GLU A 112 -2.31 0.56 25.03
CA GLU A 112 -2.07 0.06 23.68
C GLU A 112 -2.37 1.11 22.61
N SER A 113 -1.88 0.84 21.39
CA SER A 113 -2.25 1.63 20.22
C SER A 113 -3.75 1.56 19.96
N ILE A 114 -4.30 2.63 19.39
CA ILE A 114 -5.67 2.57 18.86
C ILE A 114 -5.65 1.58 17.69
N ALA A 115 -6.66 0.71 17.60
CA ALA A 115 -6.89 -0.18 16.46
C ALA A 115 -7.39 0.63 15.24
N ILE A 116 -6.49 1.45 14.71
CA ILE A 116 -6.71 2.37 13.58
C ILE A 116 -7.14 1.58 12.35
N ASN A 117 -6.47 0.46 12.06
CA ASN A 117 -6.78 -0.35 10.87
C ASN A 117 -8.15 -1.03 10.96
N ALA A 118 -8.53 -1.54 12.14
CA ALA A 118 -9.87 -2.10 12.35
C ALA A 118 -10.97 -1.03 12.19
N VAL A 119 -10.69 0.20 12.59
CA VAL A 119 -11.62 1.32 12.39
C VAL A 119 -11.70 1.73 10.92
N GLU A 120 -10.56 1.81 10.21
CA GLU A 120 -10.51 2.03 8.77
C GLU A 120 -11.30 0.96 8.01
N HIS A 121 -11.14 -0.31 8.39
CA HIS A 121 -11.90 -1.44 7.83
C HIS A 121 -13.40 -1.23 8.00
N ALA A 122 -13.87 -0.94 9.22
CA ALA A 122 -15.29 -0.71 9.48
C ALA A 122 -15.85 0.49 8.70
N ILE A 123 -15.07 1.57 8.57
CA ILE A 123 -15.46 2.74 7.76
C ILE A 123 -15.53 2.38 6.28
N GLY A 124 -14.57 1.60 5.77
CA GLY A 124 -14.53 1.11 4.40
C GLY A 124 -15.75 0.25 4.06
N GLU A 125 -16.09 -0.71 4.93
CA GLU A 125 -17.30 -1.54 4.78
C GLU A 125 -18.57 -0.68 4.72
N HIS A 126 -18.71 0.27 5.64
CA HIS A 126 -19.84 1.19 5.66
C HIS A 126 -19.99 1.94 4.32
N GLY A 127 -18.88 2.39 3.73
CA GLY A 127 -18.90 3.06 2.43
C GLY A 127 -19.35 2.17 1.25
N ILE A 128 -19.18 0.84 1.37
CA ILE A 128 -19.72 -0.12 0.41
C ILE A 128 -21.21 -0.37 0.70
N GLU A 129 -21.56 -0.70 1.95
CA GLU A 129 -22.94 -1.02 2.37
C GLU A 129 -23.92 0.14 2.15
N ALA A 130 -23.50 1.37 2.44
CA ALA A 130 -24.28 2.58 2.23
C ALA A 130 -24.21 3.11 0.79
N GLU A 131 -23.55 2.38 -0.12
CA GLU A 131 -23.38 2.72 -1.53
C GLU A 131 -22.83 4.14 -1.78
N LEU A 132 -21.99 4.64 -0.85
CA LEU A 132 -21.45 6.00 -0.91
C LEU A 132 -20.66 6.23 -2.21
N LYS A 133 -20.86 7.39 -2.82
CA LYS A 133 -20.14 7.76 -4.04
C LYS A 133 -18.95 8.65 -3.69
N LEU A 134 -17.84 8.44 -4.40
CA LEU A 134 -16.69 9.32 -4.35
C LEU A 134 -17.08 10.74 -4.78
N HIS A 135 -16.27 11.71 -4.38
CA HIS A 135 -16.45 13.08 -4.86
C HIS A 135 -16.46 13.11 -6.40
N PRO A 136 -17.39 13.86 -7.01
CA PRO A 136 -17.46 13.94 -8.46
C PRO A 136 -16.19 14.52 -9.05
N ALA A 137 -16.01 14.32 -10.36
CA ALA A 137 -14.93 14.97 -11.08
C ALA A 137 -15.03 16.49 -10.99
N GLY A 138 -13.87 17.15 -10.99
CA GLY A 138 -13.77 18.61 -11.00
C GLY A 138 -14.19 19.22 -12.34
N GLU A 139 -14.21 20.55 -12.39
CA GLU A 139 -14.48 21.28 -13.63
C GLU A 139 -13.48 20.92 -14.73
N ASP A 140 -13.96 20.69 -15.95
CA ASP A 140 -13.12 20.25 -17.05
C ASP A 140 -12.01 21.27 -17.34
N THR A 141 -10.78 20.79 -17.23
CA THR A 141 -9.56 21.57 -17.47
C THR A 141 -9.14 21.56 -18.95
N GLY A 142 -9.74 20.71 -19.77
CA GLY A 142 -9.32 20.45 -21.16
C GLY A 142 -7.98 19.72 -21.27
N LYS A 143 -7.49 19.13 -20.17
CA LYS A 143 -6.24 18.38 -20.11
C LYS A 143 -6.48 16.88 -20.06
N HIS A 144 -5.67 16.13 -20.78
CA HIS A 144 -5.78 14.68 -20.92
C HIS A 144 -4.50 13.99 -20.47
N VAL A 145 -4.63 12.99 -19.58
CA VAL A 145 -3.49 12.27 -19.00
C VAL A 145 -3.60 10.78 -19.30
N ALA A 146 -2.52 10.19 -19.82
CA ALA A 146 -2.39 8.75 -19.94
C ALA A 146 -1.79 8.17 -18.65
N VAL A 147 -2.39 7.12 -18.11
CA VAL A 147 -1.92 6.39 -16.93
C VAL A 147 -1.58 4.97 -17.36
N ILE A 148 -0.33 4.56 -17.21
CA ILE A 148 0.15 3.22 -17.60
C ILE A 148 0.19 2.34 -16.34
N GLY A 149 -0.76 1.42 -16.23
CA GLY A 149 -0.96 0.52 -15.11
C GLY A 149 -2.27 0.82 -14.36
N ALA A 150 -3.17 -0.16 -14.31
CA ALA A 150 -4.44 -0.15 -13.57
C ALA A 150 -4.29 -0.74 -12.16
N GLY A 151 -3.10 -0.64 -11.55
CA GLY A 151 -2.85 -1.01 -10.16
C GLY A 151 -3.18 0.11 -9.17
N PRO A 152 -2.89 -0.07 -7.87
CA PRO A 152 -3.19 0.91 -6.82
C PRO A 152 -2.70 2.31 -7.13
N ALA A 153 -1.46 2.43 -7.61
CA ALA A 153 -0.84 3.71 -7.94
C ALA A 153 -1.56 4.42 -9.10
N GLY A 154 -1.82 3.71 -10.19
CA GLY A 154 -2.48 4.29 -11.36
C GLY A 154 -3.94 4.67 -11.09
N LEU A 155 -4.67 3.83 -10.36
CA LEU A 155 -6.04 4.12 -9.95
C LEU A 155 -6.11 5.30 -8.96
N SER A 156 -5.18 5.40 -8.01
CA SER A 156 -5.10 6.53 -7.08
C SER A 156 -4.75 7.85 -7.79
N VAL A 157 -3.80 7.82 -8.73
CA VAL A 157 -3.49 8.98 -9.56
C VAL A 157 -4.68 9.38 -10.41
N ALA A 158 -5.35 8.42 -11.05
CA ALA A 158 -6.54 8.70 -11.85
C ALA A 158 -7.66 9.32 -11.01
N TYR A 159 -7.92 8.79 -9.81
CA TYR A 159 -8.86 9.35 -8.84
C TYR A 159 -8.58 10.84 -8.56
N GLN A 160 -7.34 11.17 -8.19
CA GLN A 160 -6.96 12.54 -7.85
C GLN A 160 -6.96 13.48 -9.07
N LEU A 161 -6.58 12.99 -10.25
CA LEU A 161 -6.63 13.76 -11.50
C LEU A 161 -8.07 14.05 -11.94
N ARG A 162 -8.98 13.06 -11.82
CA ARG A 162 -10.41 13.26 -12.11
C ARG A 162 -11.04 14.28 -11.18
N ARG A 163 -10.73 14.25 -9.87
CA ARG A 163 -11.16 15.27 -8.89
C ARG A 163 -10.66 16.67 -9.22
N LYS A 164 -9.50 16.79 -9.87
CA LYS A 164 -8.96 18.06 -10.38
C LYS A 164 -9.50 18.47 -11.75
N GLY A 165 -10.35 17.65 -12.37
CA GLY A 165 -10.99 17.97 -13.66
C GLY A 165 -10.16 17.63 -14.89
N HIS A 166 -9.11 16.81 -14.76
CA HIS A 166 -8.36 16.29 -15.91
C HIS A 166 -9.02 15.02 -16.44
N ALA A 167 -9.13 14.85 -17.76
CA ALA A 167 -9.54 13.60 -18.37
C ALA A 167 -8.41 12.56 -18.24
N VAL A 168 -8.76 11.30 -17.98
CA VAL A 168 -7.78 10.23 -17.74
C VAL A 168 -8.13 9.00 -18.56
N THR A 169 -7.12 8.45 -19.23
CA THR A 169 -7.18 7.14 -19.90
C THR A 169 -6.14 6.22 -19.27
N ILE A 170 -6.58 5.09 -18.71
CA ILE A 170 -5.72 4.06 -18.12
C ILE A 170 -5.44 2.97 -19.15
N TYR A 171 -4.17 2.61 -19.34
CA TYR A 171 -3.71 1.49 -20.14
C TYR A 171 -3.15 0.40 -19.23
N ASP A 172 -3.60 -0.84 -19.37
CA ASP A 172 -3.02 -1.98 -18.65
C ASP A 172 -2.98 -3.23 -19.55
N PHE A 173 -1.94 -4.05 -19.38
CA PHE A 173 -1.77 -5.27 -20.16
C PHE A 173 -2.64 -6.43 -19.65
N ASN A 174 -3.17 -6.33 -18.44
CA ASN A 174 -4.14 -7.27 -17.90
C ASN A 174 -5.54 -6.94 -18.42
N GLU A 175 -6.43 -7.93 -18.38
CA GLU A 175 -7.82 -7.76 -18.81
C GLU A 175 -8.68 -7.05 -17.75
N LYS A 176 -8.36 -7.23 -16.45
CA LYS A 176 -9.09 -6.64 -15.33
C LYS A 176 -8.22 -5.62 -14.56
N PRO A 177 -8.82 -4.52 -14.06
CA PRO A 177 -8.12 -3.55 -13.23
C PRO A 177 -7.88 -4.08 -11.81
N GLY A 178 -6.99 -3.44 -11.06
CA GLY A 178 -6.65 -3.77 -9.68
C GLY A 178 -5.16 -4.07 -9.47
N GLY A 179 -4.44 -4.44 -10.53
CA GLY A 179 -2.99 -4.73 -10.46
C GLY A 179 -2.69 -5.77 -9.38
N MET A 180 -1.69 -5.51 -8.52
CA MET A 180 -1.30 -6.45 -7.45
C MET A 180 -2.38 -6.68 -6.38
N MET A 181 -3.37 -5.79 -6.22
CA MET A 181 -4.50 -6.07 -5.31
C MET A 181 -5.35 -7.24 -5.82
N LEU A 182 -5.47 -7.39 -7.13
CA LEU A 182 -6.20 -8.48 -7.77
C LEU A 182 -5.31 -9.68 -8.02
N TYR A 183 -4.18 -9.47 -8.71
CA TYR A 183 -3.30 -10.52 -9.21
C TYR A 183 -2.22 -10.98 -8.23
N GLY A 184 -2.01 -10.25 -7.12
CA GLY A 184 -0.97 -10.54 -6.13
C GLY A 184 -1.52 -10.87 -4.74
N ILE A 185 -2.69 -10.34 -4.37
CA ILE A 185 -3.32 -10.57 -3.07
C ILE A 185 -4.53 -11.49 -3.24
N MET A 186 -4.61 -12.53 -2.43
CA MET A 186 -5.61 -13.58 -2.58
C MET A 186 -6.98 -13.17 -2.03
N GLY A 187 -8.03 -13.79 -2.59
CA GLY A 187 -9.43 -13.48 -2.27
C GLY A 187 -9.80 -13.66 -0.80
N TYR A 188 -9.05 -14.47 -0.04
CA TYR A 188 -9.28 -14.64 1.38
C TYR A 188 -8.77 -13.47 2.24
N ARG A 189 -7.87 -12.64 1.72
CA ARG A 189 -7.42 -11.40 2.37
C ARG A 189 -8.29 -10.23 1.96
N VAL A 190 -8.60 -10.14 0.66
CA VAL A 190 -9.48 -9.11 0.10
C VAL A 190 -10.49 -9.78 -0.81
N GLU A 191 -11.74 -9.81 -0.36
CA GLU A 191 -12.84 -10.33 -1.16
C GLU A 191 -12.92 -9.62 -2.51
N ARG A 192 -13.19 -10.38 -3.58
CA ARG A 192 -13.21 -9.84 -4.94
C ARG A 192 -14.34 -8.84 -5.14
N SER A 193 -15.47 -9.03 -4.46
CA SER A 193 -16.59 -8.07 -4.40
C SER A 193 -16.17 -6.71 -3.83
N VAL A 194 -15.37 -6.69 -2.76
CA VAL A 194 -14.85 -5.46 -2.14
C VAL A 194 -13.90 -4.74 -3.09
N LEU A 195 -12.98 -5.48 -3.72
CA LEU A 195 -12.05 -4.92 -4.71
C LEU A 195 -12.82 -4.31 -5.89
N GLU A 196 -13.76 -5.07 -6.46
CA GLU A 196 -14.59 -4.60 -7.57
C GLU A 196 -15.41 -3.36 -7.18
N ALA A 197 -15.97 -3.32 -5.97
CA ALA A 197 -16.74 -2.16 -5.50
C ALA A 197 -15.90 -0.88 -5.45
N GLU A 198 -14.70 -0.90 -4.85
CA GLU A 198 -13.86 0.30 -4.75
C GLU A 198 -13.24 0.70 -6.09
N VAL A 199 -12.79 -0.27 -6.90
CA VAL A 199 -12.23 0.01 -8.23
C VAL A 199 -13.29 0.61 -9.14
N ASN A 200 -14.53 0.09 -9.12
CA ASN A 200 -15.61 0.63 -9.94
C ASN A 200 -16.03 2.04 -9.51
N LYS A 201 -16.04 2.36 -8.19
CA LYS A 201 -16.29 3.74 -7.73
C LYS A 201 -15.32 4.74 -8.35
N ILE A 202 -14.06 4.36 -8.56
CA ILE A 202 -13.04 5.20 -9.19
C ILE A 202 -13.30 5.31 -10.70
N ILE A 203 -13.55 4.19 -11.38
CA ILE A 203 -13.82 4.16 -12.83
C ILE A 203 -15.07 4.99 -13.18
N ASP A 204 -16.10 4.95 -12.33
CA ASP A 204 -17.35 5.71 -12.44
C ASP A 204 -17.15 7.24 -12.47
N LEU A 205 -15.96 7.75 -12.14
CA LEU A 205 -15.59 9.16 -12.32
C LEU A 205 -15.35 9.55 -13.79
N GLY A 206 -15.64 8.65 -14.73
CA GLY A 206 -15.47 8.86 -16.17
C GLY A 206 -14.05 8.59 -16.64
N ILE A 207 -13.37 7.60 -16.06
CA ILE A 207 -12.05 7.17 -16.52
C ILE A 207 -12.22 6.26 -17.72
N GLU A 208 -11.48 6.51 -18.79
CA GLU A 208 -11.43 5.62 -19.94
C GLU A 208 -10.45 4.46 -19.67
N MET A 209 -10.88 3.23 -19.90
CA MET A 209 -10.07 2.03 -19.66
C MET A 209 -9.67 1.38 -20.99
N LYS A 210 -8.35 1.20 -21.20
CA LYS A 210 -7.73 0.47 -22.32
C LYS A 210 -7.02 -0.77 -21.77
N MET A 211 -7.82 -1.78 -21.43
CA MET A 211 -7.36 -3.05 -20.87
C MET A 211 -6.87 -4.01 -21.96
N GLY A 212 -6.00 -4.95 -21.59
CA GLY A 212 -5.35 -5.87 -22.54
C GLY A 212 -4.35 -5.19 -23.48
N VAL A 213 -3.92 -3.95 -23.19
CA VAL A 213 -2.98 -3.17 -24.02
C VAL A 213 -1.64 -3.03 -23.30
N ARG A 214 -0.57 -3.56 -23.90
CA ARG A 214 0.78 -3.44 -23.39
C ARG A 214 1.50 -2.25 -24.02
N VAL A 215 1.73 -1.21 -23.23
CA VAL A 215 2.62 -0.11 -23.62
C VAL A 215 4.05 -0.61 -23.72
N GLY A 216 4.73 -0.25 -24.82
CA GLY A 216 6.03 -0.76 -25.25
C GLY A 216 5.94 -1.90 -26.27
N THR A 217 4.76 -2.45 -26.55
CA THR A 217 4.56 -3.50 -27.57
C THR A 217 3.39 -3.17 -28.50
N ASP A 218 2.19 -2.97 -27.95
CA ASP A 218 0.98 -2.69 -28.74
C ASP A 218 0.86 -1.19 -29.07
N ILE A 219 1.32 -0.34 -28.15
CA ILE A 219 1.43 1.11 -28.31
C ILE A 219 2.77 1.57 -27.73
N SER A 220 3.44 2.53 -28.37
CA SER A 220 4.74 3.03 -27.90
C SER A 220 4.56 4.17 -26.89
N LEU A 221 5.56 4.36 -26.01
CA LEU A 221 5.53 5.46 -25.05
C LEU A 221 5.58 6.82 -25.77
N GLU A 222 6.35 6.93 -26.85
CA GLU A 222 6.49 8.14 -27.65
C GLU A 222 5.18 8.55 -28.34
N GLN A 223 4.30 7.59 -28.62
CA GLN A 223 2.96 7.90 -29.12
C GLN A 223 2.11 8.52 -28.00
N LEU A 224 2.13 7.94 -26.80
CA LEU A 224 1.39 8.49 -25.66
C LEU A 224 1.88 9.89 -25.26
N GLU A 225 3.19 10.13 -25.32
CA GLU A 225 3.76 11.47 -25.06
C GLU A 225 3.34 12.53 -26.08
N LYS A 226 2.93 12.13 -27.30
CA LYS A 226 2.41 13.04 -28.32
C LYS A 226 0.90 13.27 -28.18
N ASP A 227 0.17 12.24 -27.78
CA ASP A 227 -1.30 12.25 -27.75
C ASP A 227 -1.87 12.84 -26.45
N TYR A 228 -1.08 12.88 -25.37
CA TYR A 228 -1.52 13.31 -24.04
C TYR A 228 -0.68 14.47 -23.49
N ASP A 229 -1.27 15.30 -22.64
CA ASP A 229 -0.56 16.40 -21.97
C ASP A 229 0.45 15.90 -20.93
N ALA A 230 0.22 14.72 -20.37
CA ALA A 230 1.11 14.05 -19.42
C ALA A 230 0.93 12.53 -19.47
N VAL A 231 1.98 11.81 -19.06
CA VAL A 231 1.97 10.36 -18.91
C VAL A 231 2.45 10.00 -17.50
N PHE A 232 1.68 9.18 -16.79
CA PHE A 232 2.08 8.58 -15.53
C PHE A 232 2.40 7.10 -15.73
N ILE A 233 3.53 6.64 -15.20
CA ILE A 233 3.97 5.24 -15.29
C ILE A 233 3.86 4.58 -13.92
N GLY A 234 2.87 3.71 -13.77
CA GLY A 234 2.54 2.96 -12.55
C GLY A 234 2.48 1.45 -12.76
N VAL A 235 3.33 0.89 -13.62
CA VAL A 235 3.30 -0.53 -14.02
C VAL A 235 3.68 -1.51 -12.91
N GLY A 236 4.36 -1.05 -11.86
CA GLY A 236 4.80 -1.88 -10.74
C GLY A 236 5.87 -2.93 -11.09
N ALA A 237 6.24 -3.75 -10.10
CA ALA A 237 7.23 -4.81 -10.25
C ALA A 237 6.55 -6.14 -10.66
N GLN A 238 6.43 -6.38 -11.96
CA GLN A 238 5.66 -7.50 -12.51
C GLN A 238 6.43 -8.83 -12.61
N ILE A 239 7.76 -8.81 -12.46
CA ILE A 239 8.62 -9.97 -12.70
C ILE A 239 9.07 -10.57 -11.38
N GLY A 240 8.70 -11.83 -11.13
CA GLY A 240 9.16 -12.59 -9.97
C GLY A 240 10.65 -12.97 -10.05
N ARG A 241 11.29 -13.10 -8.89
CA ARG A 241 12.68 -13.58 -8.80
C ARG A 241 12.76 -15.05 -9.23
N LYS A 242 13.77 -15.39 -10.02
CA LYS A 242 14.07 -16.77 -10.40
C LYS A 242 15.16 -17.34 -9.50
N LEU A 243 15.12 -18.65 -9.28
CA LEU A 243 16.18 -19.34 -8.55
C LEU A 243 17.42 -19.46 -9.46
N PRO A 244 18.62 -19.06 -9.01
CA PRO A 244 19.84 -19.08 -9.82
C PRO A 244 20.44 -20.50 -9.93
N ILE A 245 19.61 -21.49 -10.27
CA ILE A 245 20.01 -22.89 -10.43
C ILE A 245 19.86 -23.29 -11.88
N SER A 246 20.88 -23.97 -12.41
CA SER A 246 20.86 -24.48 -13.78
C SER A 246 19.64 -25.36 -14.03
N GLY A 247 18.92 -25.07 -15.11
CA GLY A 247 17.73 -25.80 -15.52
C GLY A 247 16.43 -25.41 -14.79
N PHE A 248 16.43 -24.42 -13.89
CA PHE A 248 15.22 -23.96 -13.19
C PHE A 248 14.07 -23.64 -14.15
N SER A 249 14.33 -22.81 -15.18
CA SER A 249 13.31 -22.42 -16.17
C SER A 249 12.77 -23.59 -17.02
N ASN A 250 13.46 -24.73 -17.05
CA ASN A 250 13.10 -25.87 -17.89
C ASN A 250 12.35 -26.97 -17.12
N ARG A 251 12.04 -26.73 -15.83
CA ARG A 251 11.33 -27.69 -14.98
C ARG A 251 9.84 -27.35 -14.95
N PRO A 252 8.95 -28.23 -15.43
CA PRO A 252 7.51 -27.93 -15.55
C PRO A 252 6.79 -27.61 -14.23
N GLN A 253 7.31 -28.08 -13.09
CA GLN A 253 6.69 -27.93 -11.77
C GLN A 253 7.32 -26.82 -10.91
N THR A 254 8.16 -25.99 -11.52
CA THR A 254 8.77 -24.85 -10.82
C THR A 254 8.26 -23.55 -11.43
N THR A 255 7.81 -22.65 -10.57
CA THR A 255 7.38 -21.31 -10.94
C THR A 255 7.82 -20.32 -9.87
N ASN A 256 7.77 -19.03 -10.16
CA ASN A 256 7.94 -18.00 -9.14
C ASN A 256 6.57 -17.66 -8.53
N ALA A 257 6.59 -17.06 -7.34
CA ALA A 257 5.38 -16.77 -6.59
C ALA A 257 4.41 -15.82 -7.32
N ILE A 258 4.93 -14.81 -8.03
CA ILE A 258 4.08 -13.85 -8.76
C ILE A 258 3.31 -14.56 -9.88
N ASP A 259 4.00 -15.37 -10.68
CA ASP A 259 3.36 -16.14 -11.75
C ASP A 259 2.39 -17.18 -11.19
N PHE A 260 2.70 -17.80 -10.05
CA PHE A 260 1.82 -18.75 -9.38
C PHE A 260 0.50 -18.10 -8.93
N LEU A 261 0.59 -17.01 -8.16
CA LEU A 261 -0.58 -16.29 -7.63
C LEU A 261 -1.44 -15.72 -8.77
N ARG A 262 -0.78 -15.16 -9.79
CA ARG A 262 -1.48 -14.64 -10.97
C ARG A 262 -2.15 -15.75 -11.79
N ALA A 263 -1.49 -16.89 -11.96
CA ALA A 263 -2.08 -18.03 -12.67
C ALA A 263 -3.31 -18.56 -11.93
N TYR A 264 -3.26 -18.66 -10.61
CA TYR A 264 -4.43 -18.98 -9.80
C TYR A 264 -5.56 -17.97 -10.02
N GLU A 265 -5.27 -16.67 -9.98
CA GLU A 265 -6.31 -15.65 -10.18
C GLU A 265 -6.95 -15.70 -11.57
N ILE A 266 -6.17 -16.02 -12.60
CA ILE A 266 -6.67 -16.12 -13.98
C ILE A 266 -7.46 -17.41 -14.22
N HIS A 267 -6.98 -18.53 -13.68
CA HIS A 267 -7.56 -19.85 -13.95
C HIS A 267 -8.64 -20.25 -12.93
N GLY A 268 -8.67 -19.64 -11.75
CA GLY A 268 -9.60 -19.99 -10.68
C GLY A 268 -9.53 -21.47 -10.33
N ASP A 269 -10.69 -22.13 -10.30
CA ASP A 269 -10.83 -23.54 -9.93
C ASP A 269 -10.13 -24.51 -10.91
N ASP A 270 -9.83 -24.08 -12.14
CA ASP A 270 -9.10 -24.89 -13.12
C ASP A 270 -7.59 -24.91 -12.86
N PHE A 271 -7.09 -24.13 -11.88
CA PHE A 271 -5.68 -24.10 -11.54
C PHE A 271 -5.25 -25.40 -10.83
N ILE A 272 -4.32 -26.14 -11.45
CA ILE A 272 -3.88 -27.44 -10.94
C ILE A 272 -2.63 -27.27 -10.07
N ILE A 273 -2.66 -27.82 -8.86
CA ILE A 273 -1.52 -27.84 -7.93
C ILE A 273 -1.14 -29.27 -7.53
N GLY A 274 0.14 -29.49 -7.25
CA GLY A 274 0.64 -30.77 -6.76
C GLY A 274 0.26 -31.04 -5.30
N LYS A 275 0.26 -32.31 -4.87
CA LYS A 275 -0.08 -32.69 -3.50
C LYS A 275 0.88 -32.14 -2.43
N LYS A 276 2.12 -31.85 -2.81
CA LYS A 276 3.17 -31.29 -1.95
C LYS A 276 3.78 -30.09 -2.64
N VAL A 277 3.82 -28.97 -1.93
CA VAL A 277 4.29 -27.68 -2.43
C VAL A 277 5.41 -27.19 -1.52
N MET A 278 6.55 -26.90 -2.13
CA MET A 278 7.70 -26.32 -1.45
C MET A 278 7.80 -24.84 -1.86
N VAL A 279 7.80 -23.95 -0.88
CA VAL A 279 7.90 -22.50 -1.08
C VAL A 279 9.25 -22.04 -0.57
N ILE A 280 10.03 -21.34 -1.39
CA ILE A 280 11.35 -20.82 -1.00
C ILE A 280 11.22 -19.32 -0.76
N GLY A 281 11.41 -18.88 0.49
CA GLY A 281 11.33 -17.47 0.88
C GLY A 281 10.73 -17.26 2.25
N ASP A 282 10.91 -16.06 2.80
CA ASP A 282 10.56 -15.70 4.18
C ASP A 282 9.67 -14.43 4.28
N GLY A 283 9.22 -13.90 3.15
CA GLY A 283 8.38 -12.69 3.08
C GLY A 283 6.89 -12.99 2.97
N ASN A 284 6.05 -11.95 3.01
CA ASN A 284 4.59 -12.06 2.92
C ASN A 284 4.11 -12.89 1.72
N VAL A 285 4.75 -12.72 0.57
CA VAL A 285 4.42 -13.48 -0.65
C VAL A 285 4.62 -14.99 -0.46
N ALA A 286 5.62 -15.41 0.34
CA ALA A 286 5.82 -16.83 0.64
C ALA A 286 4.68 -17.38 1.52
N MET A 287 4.21 -16.59 2.49
CA MET A 287 3.05 -16.92 3.32
C MET A 287 1.80 -17.05 2.46
N ASP A 288 1.53 -16.08 1.57
CA ASP A 288 0.36 -16.10 0.68
C ASP A 288 0.34 -17.36 -0.21
N VAL A 289 1.49 -17.73 -0.80
CA VAL A 289 1.62 -18.95 -1.62
C VAL A 289 1.41 -20.21 -0.79
N ALA A 290 2.00 -20.29 0.40
CA ALA A 290 1.89 -21.46 1.27
C ALA A 290 0.45 -21.67 1.75
N ARG A 291 -0.25 -20.60 2.12
CA ARG A 291 -1.67 -20.60 2.51
C ARG A 291 -2.56 -20.97 1.34
N LEU A 292 -2.35 -20.36 0.17
CA LEU A 292 -3.11 -20.69 -1.03
C LEU A 292 -2.98 -22.17 -1.39
N ALA A 293 -1.75 -22.71 -1.40
CA ALA A 293 -1.52 -24.12 -1.67
C ALA A 293 -2.32 -25.04 -0.73
N ARG A 294 -2.42 -24.69 0.55
CA ARG A 294 -3.19 -25.47 1.53
C ARG A 294 -4.69 -25.39 1.31
N ARG A 295 -5.21 -24.21 1.01
CA ARG A 295 -6.63 -24.01 0.66
C ARG A 295 -7.01 -24.77 -0.61
N MET A 296 -6.07 -25.01 -1.50
CA MET A 296 -6.22 -25.88 -2.67
C MET A 296 -6.03 -27.38 -2.37
N GLY A 297 -5.80 -27.77 -1.11
CA GLY A 297 -5.69 -29.16 -0.68
C GLY A 297 -4.28 -29.76 -0.71
N SER A 298 -3.23 -28.95 -0.89
CA SER A 298 -1.84 -29.41 -0.84
C SER A 298 -1.25 -29.36 0.57
N GLU A 299 -0.28 -30.23 0.85
CA GLU A 299 0.69 -30.00 1.91
C GLU A 299 1.64 -28.89 1.46
N SER A 300 1.88 -27.88 2.30
CA SER A 300 2.86 -26.82 2.02
C SER A 300 3.99 -26.82 3.06
N THR A 301 5.21 -26.62 2.57
CA THR A 301 6.42 -26.41 3.39
C THR A 301 7.16 -25.18 2.89
N ILE A 302 7.39 -24.23 3.78
CA ILE A 302 8.21 -23.04 3.54
C ILE A 302 9.66 -23.36 3.94
N LEU A 303 10.60 -23.07 3.04
CA LEU A 303 12.03 -23.10 3.30
C LEU A 303 12.53 -21.68 3.52
N SER A 304 12.97 -21.40 4.75
CA SER A 304 13.57 -20.13 5.13
C SER A 304 15.08 -20.28 5.32
N ALA A 305 15.84 -19.39 4.68
CA ALA A 305 17.28 -19.31 4.88
C ALA A 305 17.68 -18.69 6.22
N VAL A 306 16.72 -18.05 6.91
CA VAL A 306 16.92 -17.30 8.15
C VAL A 306 16.06 -17.87 9.28
N PRO A 307 16.42 -17.65 10.55
CA PRO A 307 15.58 -18.01 11.68
C PRO A 307 14.35 -17.09 11.78
N ARG A 308 13.38 -17.44 12.63
CA ARG A 308 12.07 -16.76 12.72
C ARG A 308 12.18 -15.26 13.00
N GLU A 309 13.15 -14.88 13.83
CA GLU A 309 13.42 -13.50 14.24
C GLU A 309 13.87 -12.59 13.09
N ASP A 310 14.43 -13.17 12.02
CA ASP A 310 14.99 -12.45 10.88
C ASP A 310 14.11 -12.54 9.62
N MET A 311 12.96 -13.21 9.69
CA MET A 311 12.05 -13.34 8.55
C MET A 311 11.45 -11.98 8.14
N ASN A 312 11.27 -11.78 6.84
CA ASN A 312 10.77 -10.52 6.27
C ASN A 312 9.23 -10.40 6.24
N CYS A 313 8.50 -11.42 6.66
CA CYS A 313 7.04 -11.39 6.73
C CYS A 313 6.54 -10.67 7.99
N TYR A 314 5.33 -10.12 7.92
CA TYR A 314 4.66 -9.61 9.11
C TYR A 314 4.32 -10.74 10.08
N PRO A 315 4.33 -10.47 11.41
CA PRO A 315 4.00 -11.48 12.41
C PRO A 315 2.66 -12.18 12.16
N ASP A 316 1.61 -11.41 11.86
CA ASP A 316 0.27 -11.95 11.66
C ASP A 316 0.18 -12.84 10.41
N GLU A 317 0.89 -12.49 9.33
CA GLU A 317 0.96 -13.32 8.11
C GLU A 317 1.65 -14.66 8.35
N PHE A 318 2.65 -14.66 9.24
CA PHE A 318 3.32 -15.89 9.66
C PHE A 318 2.39 -16.74 10.52
N ASP A 319 1.74 -16.14 11.52
CA ASP A 319 0.87 -16.84 12.46
C ASP A 319 -0.32 -17.47 11.72
N ASP A 320 -0.96 -16.73 10.82
CA ASP A 320 -1.99 -17.23 9.90
C ASP A 320 -1.54 -18.45 9.08
N ALA A 321 -0.31 -18.41 8.53
CA ALA A 321 0.21 -19.52 7.73
C ALA A 321 0.39 -20.79 8.57
N ILE A 322 0.87 -20.64 9.80
CA ILE A 322 1.03 -21.75 10.75
C ILE A 322 -0.32 -22.29 11.21
N GLU A 323 -1.28 -21.42 11.53
CA GLU A 323 -2.64 -21.82 11.93
C GLU A 323 -3.37 -22.57 10.82
N GLU A 324 -3.19 -22.15 9.56
CA GLU A 324 -3.72 -22.89 8.41
C GLU A 324 -3.01 -24.25 8.23
N GLY A 325 -1.82 -24.43 8.80
CA GLY A 325 -1.06 -25.67 8.91
C GLY A 325 0.17 -25.78 7.99
N ALA A 326 0.70 -24.66 7.51
CA ALA A 326 1.95 -24.66 6.73
C ALA A 326 3.12 -25.14 7.60
N ASN A 327 3.96 -26.01 7.05
CA ASN A 327 5.21 -26.39 7.71
C ASN A 327 6.28 -25.37 7.37
N ILE A 328 7.24 -25.16 8.28
CA ILE A 328 8.38 -24.28 8.04
C ILE A 328 9.67 -24.99 8.45
N GLU A 329 10.64 -24.99 7.54
CA GLU A 329 12.01 -25.40 7.81
C GLU A 329 12.90 -24.15 7.82
N TYR A 330 13.55 -23.90 8.96
CA TYR A 330 14.44 -22.76 9.16
C TYR A 330 15.89 -23.13 8.91
N LEU A 331 16.73 -22.11 8.67
CA LEU A 331 18.18 -22.26 8.54
C LEU A 331 18.57 -23.31 7.49
N THR A 332 17.76 -23.45 6.44
CA THR A 332 18.05 -24.37 5.35
C THR A 332 19.01 -23.68 4.39
N GLY A 333 20.32 -23.80 4.67
CA GLY A 333 21.43 -23.22 3.91
C GLY A 333 22.71 -23.99 4.09
#